data_AF-A0A820CJ86-F1
#
_entry.id   AF-A0A820CJ86-F1
#
_cell.length_a   1.000
_cell.length_b   1.000
_cell.length_c   1.000
_cell.angle_alpha   90.00
_cell.angle_beta   90.00
_cell.angle_gamma   90.00
#
_symmetry.space_group_name_H-M   'P 1'
#
loop_
_entity.id
_entity.type
_entity.pdbx_description
1 polymer ?
#
loop_
_entity_poly.entity_id
_entity_poly.type
_entity_poly.pdbx_seq_one_letter_code
_entity_poly.pdbx_strand_id
1 'polypeptide(L)'
;TKVQFASNIPEYDRAIIIGGSFGGMVTAAYLSKYFKRITIIESDDVLSDTFNKSTPNEILDYRCHLESPTSIGRSGVSQIYQAHIIAREGFNILHKLFPHLKDKLINEYDIRPYSLKNEARLVINGILLNQNLTEDFECLGIDRFTLEIALRKELYLQYGKQIEWICNARAIQLIVDQSANIVQGVKYRLKHNVGSPSLDIYGNFIVDCTGRNTSSTKWLKESFNLIVPTVQLHFGTGYVTFIGERFKTGDPSLDSKSILGSN
;
A
#
# COMPACT_ATOMS: atom_id res chain seq x y z
N THR A 1 2.34 -36.91 -3.82
CA THR A 1 3.12 -36.60 -5.04
C THR A 1 3.76 -35.25 -4.87
N LYS A 2 5.08 -35.21 -4.64
CA LYS A 2 5.83 -33.96 -4.48
C LYS A 2 5.91 -33.28 -5.86
N VAL A 3 5.32 -32.09 -6.00
CA VAL A 3 5.52 -31.25 -7.18
C VAL A 3 6.97 -30.78 -7.13
N GLN A 4 7.83 -31.37 -7.96
CA GLN A 4 9.15 -30.84 -8.26
C GLN A 4 8.95 -29.59 -9.12
N PHE A 5 9.29 -28.43 -8.56
CA PHE A 5 9.48 -27.23 -9.38
C PHE A 5 10.71 -27.47 -10.25
N ALA A 6 10.51 -27.54 -11.56
CA ALA A 6 11.57 -27.73 -12.52
C ALA A 6 12.64 -26.63 -12.35
N SER A 7 13.86 -27.06 -12.06
CA SER A 7 15.07 -26.27 -12.09
C SER A 7 15.42 -25.95 -13.54
N ASN A 8 14.83 -24.86 -14.06
CA ASN A 8 15.38 -23.97 -15.09
C ASN A 8 14.35 -22.86 -15.35
N ILE A 9 14.47 -21.80 -14.56
CA ILE A 9 13.70 -20.57 -14.76
C ILE A 9 14.31 -19.84 -15.96
N PRO A 10 13.55 -19.55 -17.04
CA PRO A 10 14.02 -18.68 -18.11
C PRO A 10 14.32 -17.29 -17.52
N GLU A 11 15.40 -16.66 -17.99
CA GLU A 11 15.95 -15.43 -17.43
C GLU A 11 14.88 -14.32 -17.27
N TYR A 12 14.37 -14.15 -16.05
CA TYR A 12 13.40 -13.11 -15.69
C TYR A 12 14.11 -11.76 -15.59
N ASP A 13 14.19 -11.04 -16.71
CA ASP A 13 14.92 -9.78 -16.78
C ASP A 13 14.20 -8.64 -16.04
N ARG A 14 12.90 -8.45 -16.32
CA ARG A 14 12.14 -7.32 -15.77
C ARG A 14 10.71 -7.67 -15.33
N ALA A 15 10.36 -7.24 -14.12
CA ALA A 15 8.96 -7.13 -13.67
C ALA A 15 8.49 -5.67 -13.74
N ILE A 16 7.22 -5.45 -14.08
CA ILE A 16 6.56 -4.14 -14.09
C ILE A 16 5.44 -4.16 -13.06
N ILE A 17 5.44 -3.18 -12.17
CA ILE A 17 4.42 -2.99 -11.14
C ILE A 17 3.71 -1.68 -11.43
N ILE A 18 2.39 -1.72 -11.56
CA ILE A 18 1.55 -0.53 -11.78
C ILE A 18 0.96 -0.11 -10.42
N GLY A 19 1.38 1.04 -9.90
CA GLY A 19 1.04 1.53 -8.56
C GLY A 19 2.16 1.25 -7.55
N GLY A 20 2.69 2.31 -6.94
CA GLY A 20 3.83 2.34 -6.03
C GLY A 20 3.48 2.70 -4.58
N SER A 21 2.23 2.45 -4.20
CA SER A 21 1.73 2.49 -2.82
C SER A 21 2.09 1.19 -2.08
N PHE A 22 1.54 0.98 -0.87
CA PHE A 22 1.83 -0.17 0.01
C PHE A 22 1.89 -1.52 -0.73
N GLY A 23 0.84 -1.90 -1.48
CA GLY A 23 0.80 -3.17 -2.20
C GLY A 23 1.88 -3.29 -3.28
N GLY A 24 2.17 -2.20 -3.99
CA GLY A 24 3.23 -2.14 -4.99
C GLY A 24 4.62 -2.30 -4.38
N MET A 25 4.90 -1.62 -3.27
CA MET A 25 6.20 -1.70 -2.59
C MET A 25 6.46 -3.08 -1.98
N VAL A 26 5.44 -3.69 -1.36
CA VAL A 26 5.54 -5.07 -0.83
C VAL A 26 5.75 -6.06 -1.96
N THR A 27 5.03 -5.90 -3.08
CA THR A 27 5.21 -6.72 -4.28
C THR A 27 6.62 -6.56 -4.83
N ALA A 28 7.14 -5.34 -4.93
CA ALA A 28 8.49 -5.07 -5.43
C ALA A 28 9.55 -5.76 -4.57
N ALA A 29 9.50 -5.59 -3.24
CA ALA A 29 10.44 -6.26 -2.33
C ALA A 29 10.39 -7.79 -2.45
N TYR A 30 9.20 -8.36 -2.62
CA TYR A 30 9.08 -9.81 -2.82
C TYR A 30 9.67 -10.26 -4.17
N LEU A 31 9.39 -9.52 -5.24
CA LEU A 31 9.86 -9.83 -6.60
C LEU A 31 11.37 -9.60 -6.79
N SER A 32 12.03 -8.82 -5.93
CA SER A 32 13.50 -8.62 -5.96
C SER A 32 14.31 -9.90 -5.76
N LYS A 33 13.67 -10.98 -5.31
CA LYS A 33 14.29 -12.31 -5.21
C LYS A 33 14.36 -13.06 -6.55
N TYR A 34 13.54 -12.64 -7.53
CA TYR A 34 13.30 -13.39 -8.76
C TYR A 34 13.64 -12.61 -10.04
N PHE A 35 13.60 -11.28 -10.00
CA PHE A 35 13.82 -10.41 -11.16
C PHE A 35 15.06 -9.57 -11.00
N LYS A 36 15.83 -9.40 -12.09
CA LYS A 36 17.02 -8.53 -12.08
C LYS A 36 16.64 -7.05 -11.97
N ARG A 37 15.54 -6.66 -12.62
CA ARG A 37 15.02 -5.29 -12.65
C ARG A 37 13.54 -5.28 -12.32
N ILE A 38 13.11 -4.28 -11.58
CA ILE A 38 11.71 -4.05 -11.25
C ILE A 38 11.42 -2.60 -11.58
N THR A 39 10.37 -2.34 -12.36
CA THR A 39 9.92 -0.99 -12.66
C THR A 39 8.57 -0.73 -12.03
N ILE A 40 8.50 0.30 -11.19
CA ILE A 40 7.26 0.75 -10.56
C ILE A 40 6.77 1.99 -11.32
N ILE A 41 5.58 1.91 -11.91
CA ILE A 41 4.90 3.04 -12.53
C ILE A 41 3.93 3.62 -11.49
N GLU A 42 4.16 4.85 -11.05
CA GLU A 42 3.32 5.54 -10.07
C GLU A 42 2.78 6.84 -10.65
N SER A 43 1.48 7.04 -10.46
CA SER A 43 0.75 8.21 -10.93
C SER A 43 1.10 9.48 -10.17
N ASP A 44 1.45 9.38 -8.89
CA ASP A 44 1.78 10.51 -8.04
C ASP A 44 3.30 10.73 -7.95
N ASP A 45 3.74 11.92 -7.53
CA ASP A 45 5.15 12.21 -7.32
C ASP A 45 5.62 11.72 -5.94
N VAL A 46 5.86 10.43 -5.82
CA VAL A 46 6.10 9.84 -4.50
C VAL A 46 7.54 9.94 -4.00
N LEU A 47 8.50 10.22 -4.89
CA LEU A 47 9.92 10.29 -4.53
C LEU A 47 10.32 11.66 -3.99
N SER A 48 9.74 12.75 -4.50
CA SER A 48 10.01 14.09 -3.96
C SER A 48 9.60 14.19 -2.49
N ASP A 49 8.45 13.65 -2.12
CA ASP A 49 8.01 13.55 -0.71
C ASP A 49 8.92 12.68 0.16
N THR A 50 9.60 11.69 -0.44
CA THR A 50 10.42 10.73 0.31
C THR A 50 11.85 11.23 0.54
N PHE A 51 12.40 12.01 -0.40
CA PHE A 51 13.82 12.40 -0.42
C PHE A 51 14.07 13.91 -0.36
N ASN A 52 13.09 14.76 -0.71
CA ASN A 52 13.26 16.23 -0.73
C ASN A 52 12.61 16.94 0.48
N LYS A 53 11.79 16.25 1.28
CA LYS A 53 11.14 16.79 2.50
C LYS A 53 11.27 15.74 3.60
N SER A 54 12.27 15.76 4.48
CA SER A 54 12.49 14.61 5.38
C SER A 54 13.53 14.82 6.48
N THR A 55 13.23 15.67 7.45
CA THR A 55 13.41 15.20 8.83
C THR A 55 12.12 14.55 9.31
N PRO A 56 12.15 13.54 10.20
CA PRO A 56 10.93 13.00 10.76
C PRO A 56 10.06 14.06 11.48
N ASN A 57 10.69 15.10 12.04
CA ASN A 57 10.00 16.26 12.61
C ASN A 57 9.24 17.07 11.55
N GLU A 58 9.81 17.27 10.35
CA GLU A 58 9.08 17.90 9.24
C GLU A 58 7.88 17.07 8.80
N ILE A 59 7.98 15.73 8.81
CA ILE A 59 6.84 14.85 8.50
C ILE A 59 5.76 14.97 9.59
N LEU A 60 6.16 15.04 10.86
CA LEU A 60 5.24 15.20 11.99
C LEU A 60 4.53 16.57 11.99
N ASP A 61 5.27 17.65 11.75
CA ASP A 61 4.78 19.03 11.69
C ASP A 61 3.92 19.26 10.44
N TYR A 62 4.26 18.59 9.33
CA TYR A 62 3.46 18.58 8.11
C TYR A 62 2.10 17.91 8.34
N ARG A 63 2.00 16.85 9.15
CA ARG A 63 0.73 16.14 9.44
C ARG A 63 -0.33 17.04 10.08
N CYS A 64 0.04 18.02 10.89
CA CYS A 64 -0.90 18.92 11.57
C CYS A 64 -1.50 20.00 10.66
N HIS A 65 -0.93 20.24 9.47
CA HIS A 65 -1.27 21.38 8.62
C HIS A 65 -1.85 21.01 7.23
N LEU A 66 -2.09 19.72 6.97
CA LEU A 66 -2.60 19.28 5.67
C LEU A 66 -4.12 19.26 5.60
N GLU A 67 -4.67 20.25 4.92
CA GLU A 67 -6.11 20.39 4.69
C GLU A 67 -6.68 19.33 3.71
N SER A 68 -5.87 18.80 2.77
CA SER A 68 -6.30 17.73 1.84
C SER A 68 -5.15 16.90 1.20
N PRO A 69 -5.39 15.67 0.71
CA PRO A 69 -4.39 14.90 -0.06
C PRO A 69 -3.99 15.54 -1.40
N THR A 70 -4.86 16.39 -1.94
CA THR A 70 -4.67 17.06 -3.24
C THR A 70 -3.60 18.14 -3.17
N SER A 71 -3.45 18.83 -2.03
CA SER A 71 -2.45 19.89 -1.84
C SER A 71 -1.01 19.38 -1.82
N ILE A 72 -0.82 18.06 -1.70
CA ILE A 72 0.50 17.41 -1.68
C ILE A 72 0.73 16.51 -2.89
N GLY A 73 -0.14 16.56 -3.90
CA GLY A 73 0.00 15.72 -5.11
C GLY A 73 -0.30 14.23 -4.89
N ARG A 74 -1.00 13.86 -3.81
CA ARG A 74 -1.41 12.47 -3.50
C ARG A 74 -2.91 12.22 -3.67
N SER A 75 -3.46 12.68 -4.78
CA SER A 75 -4.88 12.48 -5.08
C SER A 75 -5.23 11.02 -5.40
N GLY A 76 -4.24 10.15 -5.66
CA GLY A 76 -4.46 8.73 -5.95
C GLY A 76 -4.80 7.85 -4.74
N VAL A 77 -4.59 8.33 -3.52
CA VAL A 77 -4.69 7.51 -2.29
C VAL A 77 -5.82 7.98 -1.38
N SER A 78 -6.82 7.12 -1.16
CA SER A 78 -7.89 7.38 -0.20
C SER A 78 -7.39 7.29 1.25
N GLN A 79 -7.95 8.13 2.12
CA GLN A 79 -7.84 8.00 3.59
C GLN A 79 -6.39 8.04 4.09
N ILE A 80 -5.54 8.75 3.36
CA ILE A 80 -4.09 8.73 3.54
C ILE A 80 -3.64 9.14 4.96
N TYR A 81 -4.41 10.01 5.62
CA TYR A 81 -4.12 10.52 6.97
C TYR A 81 -4.92 9.83 8.08
N GLN A 82 -5.84 8.92 7.76
CA GLN A 82 -6.57 8.18 8.78
C GLN A 82 -5.63 7.19 9.46
N ALA A 83 -5.75 7.05 10.79
CA ALA A 83 -4.99 6.05 11.52
C ALA A 83 -5.44 4.65 11.09
N HIS A 84 -4.48 3.83 10.70
CA HIS A 84 -4.69 2.42 10.39
C HIS A 84 -4.01 1.56 11.45
N ILE A 85 -4.56 0.37 11.69
CA ILE A 85 -3.93 -0.63 12.54
C ILE A 85 -3.27 -1.65 11.62
N ILE A 86 -1.96 -1.84 11.76
CA ILE A 86 -1.28 -2.94 11.08
C ILE A 86 -1.56 -4.21 11.87
N ALA A 87 -2.31 -5.14 11.28
CA ALA A 87 -2.56 -6.45 11.89
C ALA A 87 -1.25 -7.24 12.08
N ARG A 88 -1.18 -8.03 13.15
CA ARG A 88 0.05 -8.75 13.56
C ARG A 88 0.70 -9.56 12.44
N GLU A 89 -0.08 -10.36 11.71
CA GLU A 89 0.51 -11.18 10.65
C GLU A 89 0.97 -10.35 9.45
N GLY A 90 0.24 -9.28 9.12
CA GLY A 90 0.71 -8.29 8.14
C GLY A 90 2.04 -7.68 8.55
N PHE A 91 2.19 -7.36 9.84
CA PHE A 91 3.44 -6.86 10.39
C PHE A 91 4.58 -7.89 10.35
N ASN A 92 4.29 -9.16 10.67
CA ASN A 92 5.28 -10.25 10.56
C ASN A 92 5.79 -10.41 9.12
N ILE A 93 4.91 -10.30 8.13
CA ILE A 93 5.28 -10.35 6.71
C ILE A 93 6.15 -9.13 6.36
N LEU A 94 5.75 -7.94 6.78
CA LEU A 94 6.54 -6.73 6.56
C LEU A 94 7.93 -6.84 7.21
N HIS A 95 8.04 -7.35 8.42
CA HIS A 95 9.32 -7.55 9.11
C HIS A 95 10.23 -8.54 8.37
N LYS A 96 9.67 -9.59 7.75
CA LYS A 96 10.45 -10.53 6.91
C LYS A 96 10.97 -9.86 5.63
N LEU A 97 10.25 -8.89 5.08
CA LEU A 97 10.64 -8.17 3.85
C LEU A 97 11.51 -6.94 4.13
N PHE A 98 11.30 -6.28 5.26
CA PHE A 98 11.94 -5.04 5.70
C PHE A 98 12.32 -5.16 7.18
N PRO A 99 13.45 -5.81 7.50
CA PRO A 99 13.81 -6.13 8.89
C PRO A 99 13.96 -4.91 9.80
N HIS A 100 14.37 -3.77 9.27
CA HIS A 100 14.58 -2.54 10.04
C HIS A 100 13.35 -1.65 10.14
N LEU A 101 12.23 -2.01 9.52
CA LEU A 101 11.04 -1.16 9.47
C LEU A 101 10.50 -0.86 10.87
N LYS A 102 10.41 -1.86 11.76
CA LYS A 102 9.90 -1.67 13.12
C LYS A 102 10.68 -0.60 13.88
N ASP A 103 12.00 -0.78 13.93
CA ASP A 103 12.89 0.07 14.70
C ASP A 103 12.89 1.49 14.17
N LYS A 104 12.79 1.67 12.84
CA LYS A 104 12.63 3.01 12.25
C LYS A 104 11.30 3.65 12.60
N LEU A 105 10.20 2.91 12.49
CA LEU A 105 8.89 3.44 12.88
C LEU A 105 8.90 3.93 14.32
N ILE A 106 9.54 3.18 15.23
CA ILE A 106 9.64 3.57 16.64
C ILE A 106 10.59 4.75 16.84
N ASN A 107 11.83 4.64 16.36
CA ASN A 107 12.91 5.56 16.73
C ASN A 107 12.96 6.83 15.88
N GLU A 108 12.54 6.74 14.61
CA GLU A 108 12.55 7.88 13.69
C GLU A 108 11.17 8.55 13.62
N TYR A 109 10.08 7.78 13.63
CA TYR A 109 8.72 8.29 13.40
C TYR A 109 7.86 8.41 14.67
N ASP A 110 8.43 8.16 15.85
CA ASP A 110 7.76 8.20 17.16
C ASP A 110 6.47 7.34 17.21
N ILE A 111 6.46 6.23 16.48
CA ILE A 111 5.32 5.31 16.46
C ILE A 111 5.41 4.39 17.66
N ARG A 112 4.48 4.56 18.60
CA ARG A 112 4.40 3.73 19.79
C ARG A 112 3.63 2.42 19.51
N PRO A 113 4.23 1.24 19.76
CA PRO A 113 3.47 0.00 19.88
C PRO A 113 2.48 0.10 21.04
N TYR A 114 1.32 -0.53 20.91
CA TYR A 114 0.34 -0.63 21.98
C TYR A 114 -0.23 -2.04 22.13
N SER A 115 -0.72 -2.32 23.32
CA SER A 115 -1.36 -3.57 23.69
C SER A 115 -2.82 -3.61 23.22
N LEU A 116 -3.16 -4.54 22.32
CA LEU A 116 -4.56 -4.74 21.91
C LEU A 116 -5.45 -5.16 23.09
N LYS A 117 -4.91 -5.90 24.06
CA LYS A 117 -5.67 -6.37 25.22
C LYS A 117 -5.88 -5.26 26.27
N ASN A 118 -4.84 -4.50 26.58
CA ASN A 118 -4.83 -3.58 27.72
C ASN A 118 -5.13 -2.13 27.34
N GLU A 119 -4.93 -1.76 26.07
CA GLU A 119 -4.97 -0.37 25.63
C GLU A 119 -5.99 -0.08 24.52
N ALA A 120 -6.47 -1.12 23.82
CA ALA A 120 -7.55 -0.97 22.84
C ALA A 120 -8.92 -1.38 23.40
N ARG A 121 -9.99 -0.83 22.81
CA ARG A 121 -11.38 -1.20 23.09
C ARG A 121 -12.08 -1.50 21.77
N LEU A 122 -12.27 -2.79 21.46
CA LEU A 122 -12.97 -3.21 20.25
C LEU A 122 -14.44 -3.48 20.60
N VAL A 123 -15.32 -2.53 20.28
CA VAL A 123 -16.75 -2.63 20.58
C VAL A 123 -17.56 -2.78 19.30
N ILE A 124 -18.34 -3.87 19.21
CA ILE A 124 -19.32 -4.08 18.15
C ILE A 124 -20.70 -4.25 18.79
N ASN A 125 -21.68 -3.44 18.39
CA ASN A 125 -23.04 -3.45 18.94
C ASN A 125 -23.07 -3.39 20.47
N GLY A 126 -22.21 -2.56 21.08
CA GLY A 126 -22.11 -2.41 22.53
C GLY A 126 -21.37 -3.54 23.25
N ILE A 127 -20.92 -4.58 22.54
CA ILE A 127 -20.18 -5.70 23.11
C ILE A 127 -18.68 -5.45 22.99
N LEU A 128 -17.97 -5.42 24.13
CA LEU A 128 -16.51 -5.36 24.17
C LEU A 128 -15.92 -6.73 23.81
N LEU A 129 -15.35 -6.84 22.61
CA LEU A 129 -14.89 -8.11 22.05
C LEU A 129 -13.54 -8.57 22.59
N ASN A 130 -12.66 -7.63 22.93
CA ASN A 130 -11.28 -7.94 23.33
C ASN A 130 -11.09 -8.13 24.85
N GLN A 131 -12.16 -8.09 25.65
CA GLN A 131 -12.09 -8.23 27.11
C GLN A 131 -11.57 -9.60 27.58
N ASN A 132 -11.82 -10.65 26.79
CA ASN A 132 -11.50 -12.04 27.14
C ASN A 132 -10.28 -12.57 26.38
N LEU A 133 -9.48 -11.69 25.75
CA LEU A 133 -8.26 -12.14 25.07
C LEU A 133 -7.32 -12.80 26.09
N THR A 134 -6.98 -14.06 25.84
CA THR A 134 -6.03 -14.84 26.67
C THR A 134 -4.61 -14.36 26.44
N GLU A 135 -4.28 -14.03 25.20
CA GLU A 135 -2.98 -13.48 24.78
C GLU A 135 -3.08 -12.00 24.45
N ASP A 136 -1.99 -11.28 24.67
CA ASP A 136 -1.87 -9.90 24.22
C ASP A 136 -1.22 -9.84 22.83
N PHE A 137 -1.65 -8.86 22.04
CA PHE A 137 -1.17 -8.61 20.70
C PHE A 137 -0.61 -7.20 20.63
N GLU A 138 0.67 -7.10 20.28
CA GLU A 138 1.27 -5.81 19.95
C GLU A 138 0.69 -5.31 18.63
N CYS A 139 0.21 -4.08 18.63
CA CYS A 139 -0.32 -3.39 17.45
C CYS A 139 0.43 -2.08 17.22
N LEU A 140 0.53 -1.69 15.95
CA LEU A 140 1.04 -0.39 15.53
C LEU A 140 -0.08 0.40 14.88
N GLY A 141 -0.35 1.57 15.44
CA GLY A 141 -1.26 2.57 14.90
C GLY A 141 -0.45 3.59 14.10
N ILE A 142 -0.69 3.69 12.81
CA ILE A 142 0.04 4.60 11.93
C ILE A 142 -0.85 5.05 10.78
N ASP A 143 -0.71 6.30 10.35
CA ASP A 143 -1.35 6.76 9.13
C ASP A 143 -0.63 6.20 7.90
N ARG A 144 -1.35 6.11 6.78
CA ARG A 144 -0.82 5.50 5.57
C ARG A 144 0.30 6.33 4.95
N PHE A 145 0.25 7.67 5.07
CA PHE A 145 1.28 8.55 4.53
C PHE A 145 2.65 8.25 5.15
N THR A 146 2.72 8.24 6.48
CA THR A 146 3.94 7.95 7.24
C THR A 146 4.45 6.53 6.94
N LEU A 147 3.56 5.54 6.96
CA LEU A 147 3.91 4.15 6.65
C LEU A 147 4.51 4.01 5.24
N GLU A 148 3.90 4.65 4.24
CA GLU A 148 4.39 4.57 2.86
C GLU A 148 5.74 5.26 2.67
N ILE A 149 6.02 6.37 3.37
CA ILE A 149 7.34 7.00 3.33
C ILE A 149 8.38 6.06 3.94
N ALA A 150 8.11 5.52 5.14
CA ALA A 150 9.03 4.60 5.81
C ALA A 150 9.34 3.37 4.93
N LEU A 151 8.29 2.76 4.35
CA LEU A 151 8.45 1.64 3.43
C LEU A 151 9.22 2.01 2.18
N ARG A 152 8.98 3.19 1.59
CA ARG A 152 9.69 3.60 0.38
C ARG A 152 11.18 3.83 0.64
N LYS A 153 11.53 4.40 1.80
CA LYS A 153 12.92 4.53 2.24
C LYS A 153 13.57 3.15 2.42
N GLU A 154 12.90 2.22 3.08
CA GLU A 154 13.42 0.85 3.25
C GLU A 154 13.61 0.13 1.91
N LEU A 155 12.62 0.23 1.03
CA LEU A 155 12.69 -0.36 -0.31
C LEU A 155 13.85 0.21 -1.12
N TYR A 156 14.07 1.52 -1.06
CA TYR A 156 15.20 2.17 -1.72
C TYR A 156 16.55 1.73 -1.14
N LEU A 157 16.68 1.70 0.19
CA LEU A 157 17.92 1.29 0.86
C LEU A 157 18.29 -0.17 0.56
N GLN A 158 17.32 -1.07 0.58
CA GLN A 158 17.57 -2.50 0.41
C GLN A 158 17.65 -2.92 -1.06
N TYR A 159 16.86 -2.31 -1.95
CA TYR A 159 16.66 -2.80 -3.32
C TYR A 159 16.81 -1.72 -4.40
N GLY A 160 17.28 -0.51 -4.06
CA GLY A 160 17.33 0.63 -4.99
C GLY A 160 18.18 0.43 -6.24
N LYS A 161 19.11 -0.53 -6.25
CA LYS A 161 19.88 -0.90 -7.46
C LYS A 161 19.06 -1.72 -8.47
N GLN A 162 18.02 -2.41 -8.02
CA GLN A 162 17.14 -3.24 -8.85
C GLN A 162 15.83 -2.54 -9.22
N ILE A 163 15.41 -1.54 -8.42
CA ILE A 163 14.10 -0.90 -8.55
C ILE A 163 14.23 0.45 -9.25
N GLU A 164 13.56 0.58 -10.39
CA GLU A 164 13.38 1.80 -11.16
C GLU A 164 11.98 2.37 -10.92
N TRP A 165 11.89 3.68 -10.72
CA TRP A 165 10.62 4.37 -10.52
C TRP A 165 10.30 5.26 -11.71
N ILE A 166 9.08 5.15 -12.22
CA ILE A 166 8.49 6.07 -13.20
C ILE A 166 7.32 6.75 -12.48
N CYS A 167 7.62 7.86 -11.79
CA CYS A 167 6.62 8.66 -11.09
C CYS A 167 5.92 9.64 -12.03
N ASN A 168 4.84 10.27 -11.55
CA ASN A 168 4.00 11.15 -12.37
C ASN A 168 3.53 10.48 -13.68
N ALA A 169 3.27 9.18 -13.65
CA ALA A 169 3.01 8.38 -14.83
C ALA A 169 1.82 7.45 -14.61
N ARG A 170 0.93 7.39 -15.59
CA ARG A 170 -0.23 6.49 -15.57
C ARG A 170 -0.08 5.43 -16.64
N ALA A 171 -0.17 4.16 -16.24
CA ALA A 171 -0.38 3.07 -17.19
C ALA A 171 -1.77 3.20 -17.85
N ILE A 172 -1.82 3.07 -19.16
CA ILE A 172 -3.03 3.32 -19.96
C ILE A 172 -3.47 2.13 -20.79
N GLN A 173 -2.57 1.17 -21.08
CA GLN A 173 -2.87 0.01 -21.90
C GLN A 173 -1.85 -1.12 -21.68
N LEU A 174 -2.26 -2.37 -21.90
CA LEU A 174 -1.32 -3.51 -22.04
C LEU A 174 -0.71 -3.54 -23.44
N ILE A 175 0.55 -3.94 -23.53
CA ILE A 175 1.19 -4.35 -24.79
C ILE A 175 1.05 -5.86 -24.86
N VAL A 176 0.43 -6.36 -25.92
CA VAL A 176 0.03 -7.77 -26.04
C VAL A 176 0.42 -8.34 -27.39
N ASP A 177 0.78 -9.61 -27.40
CA ASP A 177 0.78 -10.45 -28.59
C ASP A 177 -0.43 -11.39 -28.50
N GLN A 178 -1.44 -11.11 -29.32
CA GLN A 178 -2.68 -11.89 -29.35
C GLN A 178 -2.47 -13.28 -29.96
N SER A 179 -1.51 -13.46 -30.86
CA SER A 179 -1.25 -14.76 -31.50
C SER A 179 -0.60 -15.71 -30.51
N ALA A 180 0.34 -15.21 -29.71
CA ALA A 180 0.99 -15.96 -28.64
C ALA A 180 0.19 -15.96 -27.32
N ASN A 181 -0.90 -15.20 -27.24
CA ASN A 181 -1.73 -15.02 -26.04
C ASN A 181 -0.92 -14.58 -24.80
N ILE A 182 -0.03 -13.59 -24.98
CA ILE A 182 0.86 -13.09 -23.92
C ILE A 182 0.78 -11.58 -23.74
N VAL A 183 0.92 -11.12 -22.50
CA VAL A 183 1.20 -9.72 -22.18
C VAL A 183 2.72 -9.53 -22.18
N GLN A 184 3.20 -8.57 -22.97
CA GLN A 184 4.63 -8.29 -23.16
C GLN A 184 5.08 -7.01 -22.44
N GLY A 185 4.14 -6.19 -21.99
CA GLY A 185 4.46 -4.90 -21.40
C GLY A 185 3.25 -4.01 -21.15
N VAL A 186 3.54 -2.74 -20.92
CA VAL A 186 2.55 -1.71 -20.57
C VAL A 186 2.87 -0.43 -21.34
N LYS A 187 1.84 0.22 -21.86
CA LYS A 187 1.92 1.61 -22.32
C LYS A 187 1.58 2.54 -21.16
N TYR A 188 2.36 3.58 -20.98
CA TYR A 188 2.13 4.60 -19.97
C TYR A 188 2.23 6.01 -20.53
N ARG A 189 1.70 6.98 -19.79
CA ARG A 189 1.76 8.41 -20.14
C ARG A 189 2.17 9.23 -18.93
N LEU A 190 3.07 10.19 -19.12
CA LEU A 190 3.45 11.16 -18.10
C LEU A 190 2.31 12.19 -17.88
N LYS A 191 2.00 12.52 -16.62
CA LYS A 191 0.94 13.47 -16.25
C LYS A 191 1.25 14.91 -16.65
N HIS A 192 2.53 15.31 -16.67
CA HIS A 192 2.94 16.72 -16.73
C HIS A 192 2.85 17.39 -18.11
N ASN A 193 2.57 16.66 -19.20
CA ASN A 193 2.31 17.32 -20.49
C ASN A 193 0.97 16.87 -21.07
N VAL A 194 0.04 17.81 -21.19
CA VAL A 194 -1.14 17.65 -22.05
C VAL A 194 -0.65 17.31 -23.46
N GLY A 195 -1.10 16.19 -24.00
CA GLY A 195 -0.59 15.68 -25.29
C GLY A 195 0.72 14.88 -25.20
N SER A 196 1.22 14.53 -24.00
CA SER A 196 2.36 13.62 -23.86
C SER A 196 2.13 12.35 -24.67
N PRO A 197 3.11 11.91 -25.49
CA PRO A 197 3.01 10.65 -26.18
C PRO A 197 2.89 9.50 -25.17
N SER A 198 2.23 8.43 -25.57
CA SER A 198 2.34 7.17 -24.84
C SER A 198 3.75 6.60 -25.04
N LEU A 199 4.34 6.11 -23.96
CA LEU A 199 5.62 5.41 -23.95
C LEU A 199 5.37 3.94 -23.65
N ASP A 200 6.22 3.08 -24.20
CA ASP A 200 6.12 1.63 -24.05
C ASP A 200 7.21 1.14 -23.08
N ILE A 201 6.86 0.19 -22.22
CA ILE A 201 7.81 -0.55 -21.40
C ILE A 201 7.49 -2.04 -21.47
N TYR A 202 8.51 -2.84 -21.78
CA TYR A 202 8.40 -4.30 -21.92
C TYR A 202 8.92 -5.00 -20.67
N GLY A 203 8.29 -6.12 -20.31
CA GLY A 203 8.65 -6.90 -19.14
C GLY A 203 8.00 -8.28 -19.17
N ASN A 204 8.58 -9.21 -18.42
CA ASN A 204 8.15 -10.61 -18.43
C ASN A 204 6.99 -10.88 -17.45
N PHE A 205 6.80 -9.99 -16.49
CA PHE A 205 5.77 -10.12 -15.45
C PHE A 205 5.20 -8.76 -15.09
N ILE A 206 3.87 -8.64 -15.17
CA ILE A 206 3.16 -7.37 -14.94
C ILE A 206 2.19 -7.58 -13.77
N VAL A 207 2.28 -6.72 -12.76
CA VAL A 207 1.37 -6.72 -11.61
C VAL A 207 0.65 -5.38 -11.50
N ASP A 208 -0.67 -5.40 -11.48
CA ASP A 208 -1.48 -4.22 -11.23
C ASP A 208 -1.80 -4.09 -9.73
N CYS A 209 -1.16 -3.11 -9.10
CA CYS A 209 -1.30 -2.74 -7.70
C CYS A 209 -2.07 -1.42 -7.52
N THR A 210 -2.87 -0.98 -8.50
CA THR A 210 -3.63 0.29 -8.45
C THR A 210 -4.94 0.20 -7.65
N GLY A 211 -5.26 -0.98 -7.11
CA GLY A 211 -6.41 -1.19 -6.24
C GLY A 211 -7.74 -0.88 -6.93
N ARG A 212 -8.57 -0.03 -6.31
CA ARG A 212 -9.91 0.34 -6.82
C ARG A 212 -9.87 1.04 -8.19
N ASN A 213 -8.72 1.58 -8.57
CA ASN A 213 -8.52 2.26 -9.85
C ASN A 213 -8.00 1.33 -10.97
N THR A 214 -8.00 0.00 -10.73
CA THR A 214 -7.54 -0.99 -11.72
C THR A 214 -8.27 -0.85 -13.04
N SER A 215 -7.48 -0.90 -14.11
CA SER A 215 -7.96 -1.01 -15.49
C SER A 215 -7.61 -2.37 -16.10
N SER A 216 -6.97 -3.26 -15.34
CA SER A 216 -6.47 -4.55 -15.85
C SER A 216 -7.59 -5.48 -16.29
N THR A 217 -8.72 -5.53 -15.57
CA THR A 217 -9.87 -6.35 -15.99
C THR A 217 -10.45 -5.87 -17.32
N LYS A 218 -10.52 -4.55 -17.52
CA LYS A 218 -10.90 -3.94 -18.78
C LYS A 218 -9.90 -4.29 -19.89
N TRP A 219 -8.60 -4.08 -19.65
CA TRP A 219 -7.57 -4.36 -20.64
C TRP A 219 -7.52 -5.84 -21.04
N LEU A 220 -7.64 -6.76 -20.09
CA LEU A 220 -7.66 -8.21 -20.38
C LEU A 220 -8.89 -8.60 -21.21
N LYS A 221 -10.05 -8.00 -20.95
CA LYS A 221 -11.25 -8.19 -21.77
C LYS A 221 -11.05 -7.65 -23.19
N GLU A 222 -10.52 -6.45 -23.33
CA GLU A 222 -10.29 -5.81 -24.64
C GLU A 222 -9.21 -6.53 -25.46
N SER A 223 -8.14 -6.99 -24.80
CA SER A 223 -7.00 -7.62 -25.47
C SER A 223 -7.19 -9.10 -25.77
N PHE A 224 -7.87 -9.85 -24.89
CA PHE A 224 -7.95 -11.32 -24.97
C PHE A 224 -9.36 -11.88 -24.81
N ASN A 225 -10.39 -11.03 -24.70
CA ASN A 225 -11.76 -11.43 -24.35
C ASN A 225 -11.83 -12.23 -23.04
N LEU A 226 -10.90 -12.00 -22.11
CA LEU A 226 -10.88 -12.64 -20.81
C LEU A 226 -11.84 -11.92 -19.85
N ILE A 227 -12.82 -12.66 -19.36
CA ILE A 227 -13.79 -12.17 -18.37
C ILE A 227 -13.31 -12.59 -16.99
N VAL A 228 -12.93 -11.62 -16.17
CA VAL A 228 -12.55 -11.86 -14.77
C VAL A 228 -13.83 -11.91 -13.92
N PRO A 229 -14.17 -13.05 -13.30
CA PRO A 229 -15.32 -13.13 -12.40
C PRO A 229 -15.17 -12.11 -11.29
N THR A 230 -16.16 -11.23 -11.14
CA THR A 230 -16.15 -10.15 -10.15
C THR A 230 -17.32 -10.34 -9.21
N VAL A 231 -17.04 -10.38 -7.91
CA VAL A 231 -18.05 -10.39 -6.85
C VAL A 231 -17.94 -9.06 -6.11
N GLN A 232 -19.02 -8.30 -6.08
CA GLN A 232 -19.12 -7.10 -5.26
C GLN A 232 -20.01 -7.39 -4.04
N LEU A 233 -19.47 -7.09 -2.86
CA LEU A 233 -20.19 -7.24 -1.59
C LEU A 233 -20.46 -5.84 -1.03
N HIS A 234 -21.72 -5.52 -0.82
CA HIS A 234 -22.13 -4.28 -0.18
C HIS A 234 -22.28 -4.51 1.32
N PHE A 235 -21.29 -4.05 2.09
CA PHE A 235 -21.28 -4.24 3.54
C PHE A 235 -22.01 -3.14 4.32
N GLY A 236 -22.42 -2.05 3.67
CA GLY A 236 -23.11 -0.94 4.33
C GLY A 236 -22.29 -0.23 5.42
N THR A 237 -20.98 -0.48 5.48
CA THR A 237 -20.10 0.05 6.52
C THR A 237 -19.37 1.31 6.04
N GLY A 238 -19.41 2.36 6.85
CA GLY A 238 -18.48 3.49 6.80
C GLY A 238 -17.54 3.46 8.00
N TYR A 239 -16.42 4.17 7.93
CA TYR A 239 -15.56 4.35 9.09
C TYR A 239 -15.06 5.80 9.19
N VAL A 240 -14.94 6.25 10.44
CA VAL A 240 -14.44 7.57 10.80
C VAL A 240 -13.33 7.38 11.83
N THR A 241 -12.28 8.17 11.70
CA THR A 241 -11.16 8.19 12.64
C THR A 241 -11.00 9.61 13.14
N PHE A 242 -10.83 9.77 14.45
CA PHE A 242 -10.46 11.04 15.06
C PHE A 242 -9.35 10.80 16.09
N ILE A 243 -8.51 11.82 16.29
CA ILE A 243 -7.50 11.84 17.33
C ILE A 243 -8.04 12.74 18.43
N GLY A 244 -8.01 12.27 19.67
CA GLY A 244 -8.50 13.02 20.83
C GLY A 244 -7.75 12.60 22.09
N GLU A 245 -7.87 13.43 23.12
CA GLU A 245 -7.37 13.07 24.45
C GLU A 245 -8.13 11.85 24.96
N ARG A 246 -7.40 10.92 25.59
CA ARG A 246 -8.01 9.76 26.22
C ARG A 246 -8.92 10.26 27.36
N PHE A 247 -10.23 10.13 27.19
CA PHE A 247 -11.17 10.29 28.29
C PHE A 247 -10.77 9.27 29.37
N LYS A 248 -10.25 9.74 30.50
CA LYS A 248 -9.95 8.90 31.67
C LYS A 248 -11.17 8.93 32.58
N THR A 249 -12.26 8.33 32.15
CA THR A 249 -13.46 8.26 32.99
C THR A 249 -13.38 7.11 34.00
N GLY A 250 -12.57 6.08 33.70
CA GLY A 250 -12.52 4.84 34.49
C GLY A 250 -13.74 3.92 34.23
N ASP A 251 -14.71 4.39 33.45
CA ASP A 251 -15.89 3.63 33.03
C ASP A 251 -15.68 3.07 31.62
N PRO A 252 -15.66 1.74 31.45
CA PRO A 252 -15.47 1.12 30.16
C PRO A 252 -16.48 1.50 29.06
N SER A 253 -17.70 1.90 29.45
CA SER A 253 -18.78 2.27 28.55
C SER A 253 -18.66 3.69 27.99
N LEU A 254 -17.88 4.56 28.64
CA LEU A 254 -17.70 5.97 28.25
C LEU A 254 -16.43 6.21 27.43
N ASP A 255 -15.44 5.32 27.52
CA ASP A 255 -14.14 5.43 26.82
C ASP A 255 -14.16 4.86 25.39
N SER A 256 -15.29 4.30 24.93
CA SER A 256 -15.52 3.84 23.56
C SER A 256 -16.96 4.12 23.14
N LYS A 257 -17.15 4.99 22.14
CA LYS A 257 -18.49 5.33 21.63
C LYS A 257 -18.66 4.73 20.24
N SER A 258 -19.48 3.70 20.12
CA SER A 258 -19.97 3.22 18.82
C SER A 258 -21.16 4.07 18.42
N ILE A 259 -21.02 4.85 17.33
CA ILE A 259 -22.16 5.52 16.70
C ILE A 259 -22.67 4.57 15.62
N LEU A 260 -23.68 3.77 15.97
CA LEU A 260 -24.42 3.01 14.98
C LEU A 260 -25.38 3.99 14.29
N GLY A 261 -25.03 4.41 13.07
CA GLY A 261 -25.98 5.06 12.19
C GLY A 261 -26.99 4.02 11.72
N SER A 262 -28.23 4.10 12.21
CA SER A 262 -29.34 3.43 11.56
C SER A 262 -29.63 4.17 10.24
N ASN A 263 -29.49 3.48 9.11
CA ASN A 263 -30.19 3.87 7.89
C ASN A 263 -31.66 3.48 7.99
#